data_AF-A0A536K8B7-F1
#
_entry.id   AF-A0A536K8B7-F1
#
_cell.length_a   1.000
_cell.length_b   1.000
_cell.length_c   1.000
_cell.angle_alpha   90.00
_cell.angle_beta   90.00
_cell.angle_gamma   90.00
#
_symmetry.space_group_name_H-M   'P 1'
#
loop_
_entity.id
_entity.type
_entity.pdbx_description
1 polymer ?
#
loop_
_entity_poly.entity_id
_entity_poly.type
_entity_poly.pdbx_seq_one_letter_code
_entity_poly.pdbx_strand_id
1 'polypeptide(L)'
;MVEAEGKISSALCSSSSPVRRFRAQKPRRPENGRRRAARRPGGRVDIGAYDHFELELLALPDAVARIPDGATVALGRPPALGLVRELIRQGRRDLDLVGVPTGDIAIELLIAAGCARSLHSSGVDLGEHGQAPAFGRAVESGALRVTDSTCPALLMALQAGASGIPWTPVPGLLGSDLMTRRPDLRVLEGMAIVPALRPQFALVQARRADPQGDAVIARGEQVIPAAYIDVLTVAPSEDAGAATERYLESISVHTR
;
A
#
# COMPACT_ATOMS: atom_id res chain seq x y z
N MET A 1 28.66 51.84 -13.59
CA MET A 1 28.18 51.93 -14.99
C MET A 1 27.83 50.53 -15.43
N VAL A 2 26.60 50.12 -15.73
CA VAL A 2 25.26 50.74 -15.73
C VAL A 2 24.31 49.57 -15.40
N GLU A 3 23.35 49.83 -14.53
CA GLU A 3 22.22 48.97 -14.19
C GLU A 3 21.24 48.82 -15.35
N ALA A 4 20.47 47.74 -15.37
CA ALA A 4 19.10 47.77 -15.89
C ALA A 4 18.23 46.73 -15.16
N GLU A 5 17.60 47.19 -14.08
CA GLU A 5 16.43 46.59 -13.47
C GLU A 5 15.23 46.64 -14.42
N GLY A 6 14.47 45.56 -14.51
CA GLY A 6 13.15 45.52 -15.13
C GLY A 6 12.08 45.22 -14.08
N LYS A 7 11.51 46.28 -13.49
CA LYS A 7 10.36 46.25 -12.58
C LYS A 7 9.08 45.87 -13.34
N ILE A 8 8.28 44.95 -12.79
CA ILE A 8 6.83 44.92 -12.99
C ILE A 8 6.14 44.99 -11.62
N SER A 9 5.80 46.23 -11.27
CA SER A 9 4.58 46.70 -10.63
C SER A 9 4.03 45.96 -9.40
N SER A 10 4.47 46.43 -8.23
CA SER A 10 3.70 46.46 -6.98
C SER A 10 2.55 47.46 -7.09
N ALA A 11 1.32 46.98 -7.29
CA ALA A 11 0.11 47.78 -7.07
C ALA A 11 -1.06 46.87 -6.68
N LEU A 12 -1.72 47.23 -5.57
CA LEU A 12 -3.06 46.82 -5.16
C LEU A 12 -3.20 45.50 -4.38
N CYS A 13 -2.36 45.31 -3.36
CA CYS A 13 -2.79 44.65 -2.12
C CYS A 13 -3.30 45.72 -1.14
N SER A 14 -4.47 46.29 -1.43
CA SER A 14 -5.20 47.18 -0.51
C SER A 14 -6.70 46.98 -0.67
N SER A 15 -7.21 45.85 -0.16
CA SER A 15 -8.62 45.72 0.18
C SER A 15 -8.72 45.18 1.59
N SER A 16 -8.84 46.10 2.54
CA SER A 16 -9.28 45.84 3.91
C SER A 16 -10.71 45.29 3.89
N SER A 17 -10.84 43.97 3.78
CA SER A 17 -12.11 43.29 4.06
C SER A 17 -12.22 43.04 5.56
N PRO A 18 -13.33 43.39 6.22
CA PRO A 18 -13.47 43.20 7.65
C PRO A 18 -13.48 41.70 7.98
N VAL A 19 -12.56 41.29 8.86
CA VAL A 19 -12.52 39.94 9.45
C VAL A 19 -13.85 39.70 10.17
N ARG A 20 -14.77 38.96 9.54
CA ARG A 20 -15.98 38.47 10.21
C ARG A 20 -15.56 37.46 11.27
N ARG A 21 -15.62 37.86 12.54
CA ARG A 21 -15.58 36.91 13.67
C ARG A 21 -16.78 35.96 13.54
N PHE A 22 -16.52 34.74 13.06
CA PHE A 22 -17.50 33.66 13.15
C PHE A 22 -17.66 33.27 14.62
N ARG A 23 -18.75 33.74 15.23
CA ARG A 23 -19.19 33.28 16.55
C ARG A 23 -19.73 31.86 16.36
N ALA A 24 -18.99 30.85 16.82
CA ALA A 24 -19.46 29.48 16.82
C ALA A 24 -20.76 29.37 17.63
N GLN A 25 -21.90 29.24 16.95
CA GLN A 25 -23.15 28.84 17.60
C GLN A 25 -23.07 27.33 17.86
N LYS A 26 -23.22 26.92 19.13
CA LYS A 26 -23.35 25.51 19.49
C LYS A 26 -24.54 24.92 18.71
N PRO A 27 -24.38 23.78 18.01
CA PRO A 27 -25.49 23.16 17.31
C PRO A 27 -26.57 22.76 18.33
N ARG A 28 -27.82 23.18 18.08
CA ARG A 28 -28.98 22.71 18.85
C ARG A 28 -29.16 21.22 18.56
N ARG A 29 -29.23 20.40 19.62
CA ARG A 29 -29.57 18.98 19.50
C ARG A 29 -30.95 18.84 18.83
N PRO A 30 -31.10 18.06 17.76
CA PRO A 30 -32.42 17.77 17.22
C PRO A 30 -33.17 16.86 18.20
N GLU A 31 -34.43 17.20 18.49
CA GLU A 31 -35.33 16.37 19.28
C GLU A 31 -35.62 15.04 18.57
N ASN A 32 -35.66 13.97 19.35
CA ASN A 32 -35.87 12.59 18.90
C ASN A 32 -37.26 12.40 18.26
N GLY A 33 -37.37 12.68 16.97
CA GLY A 33 -38.48 12.25 16.13
C GLY A 33 -38.01 11.17 15.14
N ARG A 34 -38.41 9.91 15.36
CA ARG A 34 -38.15 8.80 14.42
C ARG A 34 -38.83 9.06 13.07
N ARG A 35 -38.13 9.69 12.12
CA ARG A 35 -38.50 9.65 10.70
C ARG A 35 -37.66 8.59 10.02
N ARG A 36 -38.29 7.48 9.60
CA ARG A 36 -37.68 6.47 8.73
C ARG A 36 -37.24 7.17 7.44
N ALA A 37 -35.93 7.26 7.22
CA ALA A 37 -35.40 7.71 5.94
C ALA A 37 -35.83 6.72 4.86
N ALA A 38 -36.60 7.19 3.88
CA ALA A 38 -36.96 6.40 2.71
C ALA A 38 -35.67 5.99 1.98
N ARG A 39 -35.48 4.68 1.77
CA ARG A 39 -34.41 4.14 0.92
C ARG A 39 -34.57 4.76 -0.47
N ARG A 40 -33.61 5.58 -0.90
CA ARG A 40 -33.52 5.96 -2.32
C ARG A 40 -33.28 4.67 -3.12
N PRO A 41 -34.01 4.44 -4.22
CA PRO A 41 -33.72 3.30 -5.09
C PRO A 41 -32.29 3.47 -5.62
N GLY A 42 -31.45 2.48 -5.36
CA GLY A 42 -30.07 2.45 -5.83
C GLY A 42 -30.06 2.25 -7.34
N GLY A 43 -30.02 3.34 -8.09
CA GLY A 43 -29.63 3.29 -9.50
C GLY A 43 -28.18 2.84 -9.57
N ARG A 44 -27.92 1.71 -10.23
CA ARG A 44 -26.56 1.36 -10.65
C ARG A 44 -26.10 2.45 -11.61
N VAL A 45 -25.10 3.20 -11.20
CA VAL A 45 -24.36 4.07 -12.13
C VAL A 45 -23.48 3.13 -12.93
N ASP A 46 -23.75 3.00 -14.23
CA ASP A 46 -22.93 2.20 -15.13
C ASP A 46 -21.64 2.99 -15.43
N ILE A 47 -20.63 2.73 -14.61
CA ILE A 47 -19.27 3.25 -14.76
C ILE A 47 -18.61 2.31 -15.76
N GLY A 48 -18.51 2.74 -17.02
CA GLY A 48 -18.16 1.90 -18.18
C GLY A 48 -17.06 0.87 -17.93
N ALA A 49 -17.24 -0.30 -18.54
CA ALA A 49 -16.39 -1.49 -18.54
C ALA A 49 -14.96 -1.27 -17.99
N TYR A 50 -14.76 -1.61 -16.73
CA TYR A 50 -13.44 -1.97 -16.23
C TYR A 50 -12.99 -3.23 -16.97
N ASP A 51 -11.75 -3.26 -17.48
CA ASP A 51 -11.12 -4.48 -18.01
C ASP A 51 -11.44 -5.64 -17.06
N HIS A 52 -11.92 -6.75 -17.61
CA HIS A 52 -12.41 -7.89 -16.85
C HIS A 52 -11.29 -8.40 -15.93
N PHE A 53 -11.43 -8.21 -14.62
CA PHE A 53 -10.58 -8.91 -13.66
C PHE A 53 -10.88 -10.41 -13.81
N GLU A 54 -9.88 -11.19 -14.22
CA GLU A 54 -9.99 -12.63 -14.21
C GLU A 54 -9.72 -13.12 -12.79
N LEU A 55 -10.74 -13.74 -12.22
CA LEU A 55 -10.68 -14.37 -10.91
C LEU A 55 -10.47 -15.86 -11.10
N GLU A 56 -9.39 -16.37 -10.51
CA GLU A 56 -9.08 -17.80 -10.50
C GLU A 56 -8.91 -18.28 -9.06
N LEU A 57 -9.55 -19.41 -8.73
CA LEU A 57 -9.38 -20.10 -7.46
C LEU A 57 -8.29 -21.17 -7.62
N LEU A 58 -7.14 -20.93 -7.00
CA LEU A 58 -5.98 -21.81 -7.08
C LEU A 58 -5.65 -22.46 -5.74
N ALA A 59 -5.02 -23.62 -5.79
CA ALA A 59 -4.32 -24.16 -4.63
C ALA A 59 -3.07 -23.31 -4.33
N LEU A 60 -2.65 -23.28 -3.06
CA LEU A 60 -1.49 -22.50 -2.60
C LEU A 60 -0.22 -22.67 -3.46
N PRO A 61 0.22 -23.89 -3.79
CA PRO A 61 1.41 -24.06 -4.61
C PRO A 61 1.26 -23.48 -6.01
N ASP A 62 0.08 -23.62 -6.63
CA ASP A 62 -0.19 -23.14 -7.99
C ASP A 62 -0.26 -21.61 -8.03
N ALA A 63 -0.87 -20.99 -7.02
CA ALA A 63 -0.90 -19.54 -6.90
C ALA A 63 0.50 -18.95 -6.77
N VAL A 64 1.32 -19.52 -5.87
CA VAL A 64 2.71 -19.05 -5.68
C VAL A 64 3.59 -19.38 -6.89
N ALA A 65 3.26 -20.42 -7.65
CA ALA A 65 3.99 -20.76 -8.86
C ALA A 65 3.95 -19.65 -9.93
N ARG A 66 2.92 -18.78 -9.87
CA ARG A 66 2.77 -17.62 -10.76
C ARG A 66 3.73 -16.46 -10.44
N ILE A 67 4.37 -16.47 -9.28
CA ILE A 67 5.36 -15.43 -8.90
C ILE A 67 6.74 -15.87 -9.40
N PRO A 68 7.28 -15.24 -10.47
CA PRO A 68 8.61 -15.58 -10.95
C PRO A 68 9.69 -15.03 -10.02
N ASP A 69 10.91 -15.56 -10.15
CA ASP A 69 12.08 -14.94 -9.55
C ASP A 69 12.28 -13.53 -10.11
N GLY A 70 12.81 -12.62 -9.30
CA GLY A 70 12.98 -11.23 -9.73
C GLY A 70 11.71 -10.37 -9.66
N ALA A 71 10.56 -10.94 -9.28
CA ALA A 71 9.30 -10.22 -9.21
C ALA A 71 9.29 -9.15 -8.10
N THR A 72 8.54 -8.06 -8.33
CA THR A 72 8.23 -7.09 -7.28
C THR A 72 6.97 -7.50 -6.53
N VAL A 73 7.11 -7.76 -5.23
CA VAL A 73 6.05 -8.32 -4.38
C VAL A 73 5.78 -7.40 -3.19
N ALA A 74 4.56 -6.88 -3.12
CA ALA A 74 4.08 -6.13 -1.96
C ALA A 74 3.48 -7.06 -0.91
N LEU A 75 3.82 -6.82 0.35
CA LEU A 75 3.36 -7.61 1.49
C LEU A 75 2.41 -6.78 2.33
N GLY A 76 1.15 -7.22 2.37
CA GLY A 76 0.12 -6.60 3.17
C GLY A 76 0.24 -6.94 4.64
N ARG A 77 -0.52 -6.20 5.47
CA ARG A 77 -0.69 -6.50 6.90
C ARG A 77 -2.16 -6.87 7.12
N PRO A 78 -2.46 -8.01 7.76
CA PRO A 78 -1.56 -8.89 8.48
C PRO A 78 -0.75 -9.78 7.53
N PRO A 79 0.37 -10.35 7.97
CA PRO A 79 1.27 -11.10 7.10
C PRO A 79 0.61 -12.39 6.59
N ALA A 80 0.60 -12.57 5.26
CA ALA A 80 0.12 -13.79 4.61
C ALA A 80 1.17 -14.92 4.69
N LEU A 81 1.37 -15.47 5.90
CA LEU A 81 2.46 -16.43 6.18
C LEU A 81 2.36 -17.74 5.37
N GLY A 82 1.17 -18.15 4.93
CA GLY A 82 1.00 -19.29 4.01
C GLY A 82 1.73 -19.07 2.69
N LEU A 83 1.43 -17.95 2.01
CA LEU A 83 2.11 -17.52 0.78
C LEU A 83 3.62 -17.34 0.98
N VAL A 84 4.03 -16.73 2.10
CA VAL A 84 5.45 -16.50 2.40
C VAL A 84 6.21 -17.82 2.57
N ARG A 85 5.68 -18.76 3.34
CA ARG A 85 6.31 -20.08 3.53
C ARG A 85 6.39 -20.85 2.22
N GLU A 86 5.36 -20.74 1.39
CA GLU A 86 5.32 -21.38 0.09
C GLU A 86 6.34 -20.78 -0.89
N LEU A 87 6.53 -19.45 -0.91
CA LEU A 87 7.61 -18.80 -1.66
C LEU A 87 8.98 -19.35 -1.27
N ILE A 88 9.22 -19.49 0.04
CA ILE A 88 10.46 -20.05 0.58
C ILE A 88 10.60 -21.52 0.17
N ARG A 89 9.53 -22.30 0.30
CA ARG A 89 9.49 -23.74 -0.03
C ARG A 89 9.77 -24.01 -1.50
N GLN A 90 9.21 -23.19 -2.40
CA GLN A 90 9.48 -23.25 -3.83
C GLN A 90 10.86 -22.71 -4.21
N GLY A 91 11.60 -22.15 -3.25
CA GLY A 91 12.95 -21.65 -3.47
C GLY A 91 12.98 -20.39 -4.32
N ARG A 92 11.94 -19.54 -4.29
CA ARG A 92 11.93 -18.27 -5.03
C ARG A 92 13.07 -17.35 -4.61
N ARG A 93 13.65 -16.64 -5.56
CA ARG A 93 14.84 -15.80 -5.39
C ARG A 93 14.69 -14.44 -6.05
N ASP A 94 15.62 -13.57 -5.69
CA ASP A 94 15.80 -12.25 -6.28
C ASP A 94 14.57 -11.32 -6.20
N LEU A 95 13.68 -11.55 -5.24
CA LEU A 95 12.45 -10.78 -5.11
C LEU A 95 12.73 -9.34 -4.68
N ASP A 96 12.03 -8.39 -5.29
CA ASP A 96 12.01 -6.99 -4.88
C ASP A 96 10.79 -6.75 -3.98
N LEU A 97 11.03 -6.63 -2.67
CA LEU A 97 9.95 -6.57 -1.68
C LEU A 97 9.46 -5.14 -1.46
N VAL A 98 8.16 -4.99 -1.23
CA VAL A 98 7.54 -3.73 -0.79
C VAL A 98 6.81 -3.96 0.52
N GLY A 99 7.26 -3.31 1.60
CA GLY A 99 6.60 -3.38 2.91
C GLY A 99 5.50 -2.33 3.00
N VAL A 100 4.25 -2.72 3.29
CA VAL A 100 3.11 -1.79 3.28
C VAL A 100 2.65 -1.42 4.70
N PRO A 101 3.01 -0.23 5.23
CA PRO A 101 4.09 0.66 4.78
C PRO A 101 5.43 0.32 5.46
N THR A 102 5.41 -0.59 6.42
CA THR A 102 6.55 -1.13 7.16
C THR A 102 6.68 -2.61 6.84
N GLY A 103 7.88 -3.14 6.95
CA GLY A 103 8.12 -4.57 6.92
C GLY A 103 7.80 -5.20 8.27
N ASP A 104 7.30 -6.42 8.22
CA ASP A 104 6.99 -7.23 9.39
C ASP A 104 7.68 -8.61 9.29
N ILE A 105 7.19 -9.57 10.08
CA ILE A 105 7.70 -10.94 10.09
C ILE A 105 7.71 -11.61 8.70
N ALA A 106 6.80 -11.25 7.78
CA ALA A 106 6.81 -11.81 6.43
C ALA A 106 8.07 -11.39 5.65
N ILE A 107 8.45 -10.12 5.74
CA ILE A 107 9.67 -9.59 5.12
C ILE A 107 10.91 -10.19 5.78
N GLU A 108 10.94 -10.23 7.11
CA GLU A 108 12.05 -10.82 7.87
C GLU A 108 12.30 -12.29 7.47
N LEU A 109 11.25 -13.10 7.31
CA LEU A 109 11.38 -14.50 6.88
C LEU A 109 11.93 -14.63 5.45
N LEU A 110 11.47 -13.80 4.52
CA LEU A 110 11.97 -13.82 3.13
C LEU A 110 13.44 -13.37 3.04
N ILE A 111 13.83 -12.38 3.84
CA ILE A 111 15.24 -11.96 3.95
C ILE A 111 16.07 -13.09 4.55
N ALA A 112 15.63 -13.67 5.67
CA ALA A 112 16.35 -14.75 6.35
C ALA A 112 16.54 -15.99 5.47
N ALA A 113 15.57 -16.28 4.60
CA ALA A 113 15.62 -17.40 3.66
C ALA A 113 16.44 -17.11 2.39
N GLY A 114 16.97 -15.90 2.22
CA GLY A 114 17.72 -15.49 1.03
C GLY A 114 16.84 -15.31 -0.22
N CYS A 115 15.55 -15.07 -0.05
CA CYS A 115 14.61 -14.85 -1.16
C CYS A 115 14.65 -13.40 -1.69
N ALA A 116 15.06 -12.44 -0.87
CA ALA A 116 14.98 -11.01 -1.16
C ALA A 116 16.28 -10.46 -1.76
N ARG A 117 16.16 -9.73 -2.88
CA ARG A 117 17.24 -8.92 -3.47
C ARG A 117 17.16 -7.46 -3.05
N SER A 118 15.95 -6.94 -2.90
CA SER A 118 15.75 -5.56 -2.44
C SER A 118 14.50 -5.39 -1.58
N LEU A 119 14.46 -4.29 -0.84
CA LEU A 119 13.33 -3.89 0.00
C LEU A 119 13.06 -2.39 -0.15
N HIS A 120 11.81 -2.02 -0.47
CA HIS A 120 11.30 -0.66 -0.36
C HIS A 120 10.32 -0.59 0.81
N SER A 121 10.69 0.12 1.87
CA SER A 121 9.91 0.19 3.10
C SER A 121 10.23 1.45 3.91
N SER A 122 9.42 1.74 4.92
CA SER A 122 9.73 2.76 5.93
C SER A 122 10.46 2.24 7.17
N GLY A 123 10.72 0.94 7.20
CA GLY A 123 11.42 0.24 8.28
C GLY A 123 11.02 -1.24 8.30
N VAL A 124 11.65 -2.03 9.16
CA VAL A 124 11.24 -3.41 9.44
C VAL A 124 11.27 -3.62 10.95
N ASP A 125 10.15 -4.08 11.52
CA ASP A 125 10.05 -4.40 12.94
C ASP A 125 9.19 -5.67 13.13
N LEU A 126 9.36 -6.31 14.28
CA LEU A 126 8.60 -7.52 14.64
C LEU A 126 7.55 -7.20 15.72
N GLY A 127 7.08 -5.95 15.76
CA GLY A 127 6.19 -5.43 16.79
C GLY A 127 6.78 -5.60 18.19
N GLU A 128 6.03 -6.24 19.07
CA GLU A 128 6.44 -6.56 20.46
C GLU A 128 7.65 -7.50 20.57
N HIS A 129 8.01 -8.21 19.49
CA HIS A 129 9.16 -9.11 19.46
C HIS A 129 10.47 -8.36 19.17
N GLY A 130 10.41 -7.06 18.93
CA GLY A 130 11.58 -6.19 18.80
C GLY A 130 12.06 -5.98 17.37
N GLN A 131 13.37 -5.80 17.21
CA GLN A 131 14.00 -5.51 15.93
C GLN A 131 14.07 -6.75 15.03
N ALA A 132 14.15 -6.53 13.73
CA ALA A 132 14.26 -7.57 12.71
C ALA A 132 15.75 -7.95 12.46
N PRO A 133 16.25 -9.07 13.02
CA PRO A 133 17.69 -9.36 13.02
C PRO A 133 18.25 -9.77 11.66
N ALA A 134 17.49 -10.49 10.83
CA ALA A 134 17.93 -10.85 9.47
C ALA A 134 17.95 -9.62 8.58
N PHE A 135 16.96 -8.73 8.68
CA PHE A 135 17.01 -7.42 8.04
C PHE A 135 18.27 -6.64 8.44
N GLY A 136 18.54 -6.49 9.75
CA GLY A 136 19.73 -5.80 10.24
C GLY A 136 21.04 -6.37 9.65
N ARG A 137 21.23 -7.69 9.76
CA ARG A 137 22.41 -8.37 9.19
C ARG A 137 22.52 -8.19 7.67
N ALA A 138 21.41 -8.24 6.94
CA ALA A 138 21.41 -8.13 5.49
C ALA A 138 21.75 -6.71 5.01
N VAL A 139 21.31 -5.68 5.76
CA VAL A 139 21.69 -4.28 5.52
C VAL A 139 23.16 -4.06 5.86
N GLU A 140 23.62 -4.49 7.03
CA GLU A 140 25.01 -4.31 7.48
C GLU A 140 26.03 -4.99 6.57
N SER A 141 25.69 -6.17 6.03
CA SER A 141 26.55 -6.90 5.09
C SER A 141 26.45 -6.41 3.65
N GLY A 142 25.49 -5.54 3.32
CA GLY A 142 25.21 -5.10 1.95
C GLY A 142 24.54 -6.15 1.07
N ALA A 143 24.06 -7.26 1.64
CA ALA A 143 23.37 -8.32 0.92
C ALA A 143 21.96 -7.91 0.44
N LEU A 144 21.35 -6.90 1.06
CA LEU A 144 20.03 -6.40 0.71
C LEU A 144 20.10 -4.94 0.25
N ARG A 145 19.59 -4.65 -0.95
CA ARG A 145 19.41 -3.26 -1.42
C ARG A 145 18.17 -2.66 -0.79
N VAL A 146 18.32 -1.58 -0.02
CA VAL A 146 17.19 -0.89 0.63
C VAL A 146 16.88 0.42 -0.08
N THR A 147 15.61 0.65 -0.36
CA THR A 147 15.05 1.94 -0.74
C THR A 147 14.24 2.47 0.44
N ASP A 148 14.79 3.43 1.17
CA ASP A 148 14.11 4.02 2.32
C ASP A 148 12.94 4.92 1.88
N SER A 149 11.90 4.94 2.70
CA SER A 149 10.75 5.82 2.53
C SER A 149 10.19 6.22 3.90
N THR A 150 9.29 7.19 3.95
CA THR A 150 8.41 7.36 5.11
C THR A 150 7.10 6.60 4.86
N CYS A 151 6.38 6.24 5.94
CA CYS A 151 5.04 5.64 5.81
C CYS A 151 4.12 6.45 4.89
N PRO A 152 3.94 7.78 5.06
CA PRO A 152 3.07 8.54 4.18
C PRO A 152 3.56 8.58 2.73
N ALA A 153 4.87 8.68 2.49
CA ALA A 153 5.42 8.69 1.13
C ALA A 153 5.14 7.38 0.38
N LEU A 154 5.32 6.24 1.07
CA LEU A 154 5.14 4.92 0.47
C LEU A 154 3.67 4.65 0.13
N LEU A 155 2.76 4.98 1.05
CA LEU A 155 1.32 4.82 0.82
C LEU A 155 0.82 5.73 -0.30
N MET A 156 1.27 6.98 -0.35
CA MET A 156 0.90 7.88 -1.44
C MET A 156 1.48 7.41 -2.78
N ALA A 157 2.69 6.86 -2.81
CA ALA A 157 3.29 6.31 -4.02
C ALA A 157 2.49 5.10 -4.54
N LEU A 158 2.08 4.18 -3.65
CA LEU A 158 1.21 3.06 -3.98
C LEU A 158 -0.16 3.54 -4.47
N GLN A 159 -0.76 4.53 -3.78
CA GLN A 159 -2.03 5.13 -4.20
C GLN A 159 -1.93 5.77 -5.58
N ALA A 160 -0.86 6.51 -5.88
CA ALA A 160 -0.63 7.08 -7.21
C ALA A 160 -0.49 5.97 -8.26
N GLY A 161 0.24 4.90 -7.92
CA GLY A 161 0.38 3.70 -8.73
C GLY A 161 -0.97 3.12 -9.11
N ALA A 162 -1.83 2.86 -8.12
CA ALA A 162 -3.18 2.36 -8.29
C ALA A 162 -4.13 3.35 -8.99
N SER A 163 -3.92 4.65 -8.87
CA SER A 163 -4.70 5.64 -9.61
C SER A 163 -4.22 5.85 -11.05
N GLY A 164 -3.16 5.16 -11.49
CA GLY A 164 -2.58 5.32 -12.83
C GLY A 164 -1.77 6.61 -12.99
N ILE A 165 -1.56 7.35 -11.90
CA ILE A 165 -0.81 8.59 -11.84
C ILE A 165 0.69 8.23 -11.74
N PRO A 166 1.60 8.91 -12.46
CA PRO A 166 3.03 8.56 -12.45
C PRO A 166 3.80 9.05 -11.22
N TRP A 167 3.25 9.98 -10.43
CA TRP A 167 3.90 10.56 -9.25
C TRP A 167 2.87 11.14 -8.27
N THR A 168 3.31 11.49 -7.07
CA THR A 168 2.47 12.14 -6.04
C THR A 168 3.26 13.17 -5.24
N PRO A 169 2.68 14.34 -4.91
CA PRO A 169 3.29 15.28 -4.00
C PRO A 169 3.16 14.79 -2.55
N VAL A 170 4.27 14.80 -1.82
CA VAL A 170 4.34 14.36 -0.42
C VAL A 170 4.85 15.51 0.45
N PRO A 171 3.99 16.11 1.30
CA PRO A 171 4.44 17.11 2.25
C PRO A 171 5.34 16.49 3.33
N GLY A 172 6.30 17.26 3.84
CA GLY A 172 7.11 16.87 5.01
C GLY A 172 8.35 16.02 4.72
N LEU A 173 8.67 15.72 3.45
CA LEU A 173 9.95 15.08 3.09
C LEU A 173 11.11 16.06 2.94
N LEU A 174 10.83 17.33 2.64
CA LEU A 174 11.88 18.34 2.49
C LEU A 174 12.65 18.52 3.80
N GLY A 175 13.98 18.59 3.69
CA GLY A 175 14.88 18.66 4.84
C GLY A 175 15.24 17.31 5.46
N SER A 176 14.64 16.20 5.01
CA SER A 176 15.06 14.85 5.40
C SER A 176 16.23 14.35 4.55
N ASP A 177 17.00 13.40 5.10
CA ASP A 177 18.04 12.66 4.38
C ASP A 177 17.51 11.88 3.17
N LEU A 178 16.20 11.60 3.09
CA LEU A 178 15.62 10.94 1.92
C LEU A 178 15.84 11.79 0.66
N MET A 179 15.81 13.12 0.77
CA MET A 179 16.03 14.00 -0.39
C MET A 179 17.44 13.92 -0.96
N THR A 180 18.43 13.50 -0.16
CA THR A 180 19.82 13.33 -0.61
C THR A 180 20.13 11.89 -0.98
N ARG A 181 19.53 10.91 -0.30
CA ARG A 181 19.78 9.48 -0.53
C ARG A 181 18.92 8.87 -1.63
N ARG A 182 17.80 9.51 -2.00
CA ARG A 182 16.92 9.05 -3.07
C ARG A 182 16.90 9.99 -4.27
N PRO A 183 17.74 9.71 -5.29
CA PRO A 183 17.88 10.59 -6.47
C PRO A 183 16.63 10.59 -7.37
N ASP A 184 15.71 9.66 -7.16
CA ASP A 184 14.44 9.59 -7.87
C ASP A 184 13.39 10.58 -7.32
N LEU A 185 13.59 11.10 -6.10
CA LEU A 185 12.75 12.16 -5.53
C LEU A 185 13.09 13.51 -6.17
N ARG A 186 12.06 14.29 -6.47
CA ARG A 186 12.21 15.63 -7.07
C ARG A 186 11.53 16.68 -6.21
N VAL A 187 11.83 17.96 -6.46
CA VAL A 187 11.14 19.08 -5.82
C VAL A 187 10.35 19.85 -6.86
N LEU A 188 9.07 20.09 -6.59
CA LEU A 188 8.19 20.94 -7.41
C LEU A 188 7.35 21.80 -6.47
N GLU A 189 7.33 23.11 -6.71
CA GLU A 189 6.55 24.09 -5.94
C GLU A 189 6.71 23.97 -4.40
N GLY A 190 7.93 23.69 -3.94
CA GLY A 190 8.22 23.55 -2.51
C GLY A 190 7.66 22.28 -1.88
N MET A 191 7.33 21.25 -2.67
CA MET A 191 6.94 19.92 -2.21
C MET A 191 7.84 18.85 -2.82
N ALA A 192 8.04 17.75 -2.10
CA ALA A 192 8.70 16.58 -2.65
C ALA A 192 7.73 15.83 -3.57
N ILE A 193 8.22 15.43 -4.74
CA ILE A 193 7.51 14.61 -5.71
C ILE A 193 8.10 13.21 -5.64
N VAL A 194 7.25 12.25 -5.30
CA VAL A 194 7.60 10.84 -5.15
C VAL A 194 7.03 10.07 -6.36
N PRO A 195 7.83 9.25 -7.05
CA PRO A 195 7.32 8.43 -8.16
C PRO A 195 6.29 7.42 -7.65
N ALA A 196 5.33 7.09 -8.50
CA ALA A 196 4.35 6.06 -8.22
C ALA A 196 5.01 4.69 -8.06
N LEU A 197 4.50 3.88 -7.13
CA LEU A 197 4.95 2.52 -6.90
C LEU A 197 3.91 1.54 -7.42
N ARG A 198 4.33 0.62 -8.30
CA ARG A 198 3.48 -0.39 -8.93
C ARG A 198 4.11 -1.78 -8.76
N PRO A 199 3.91 -2.44 -7.62
CA PRO A 199 4.28 -3.84 -7.44
C PRO A 199 3.60 -4.71 -8.50
N GLN A 200 4.24 -5.83 -8.87
CA GLN A 200 3.62 -6.79 -9.79
C GLN A 200 2.63 -7.67 -9.05
N PHE A 201 2.99 -8.10 -7.83
CA PHE A 201 2.16 -8.95 -6.99
C PHE A 201 1.89 -8.28 -5.63
N ALA A 202 0.73 -8.57 -5.05
CA ALA A 202 0.38 -8.22 -3.68
C ALA A 202 -0.06 -9.49 -2.93
N LEU A 203 0.59 -9.78 -1.80
CA LEU A 203 0.20 -10.88 -0.92
C LEU A 203 -0.67 -10.33 0.21
N VAL A 204 -1.91 -10.79 0.27
CA VAL A 204 -2.91 -10.29 1.22
C VAL A 204 -3.47 -11.44 2.04
N GLN A 205 -3.44 -11.27 3.36
CA GLN A 205 -4.18 -12.15 4.26
C GLN A 205 -5.57 -11.56 4.47
N ALA A 206 -6.60 -12.30 4.05
CA ALA A 206 -7.98 -11.98 4.34
C ALA A 206 -8.50 -12.85 5.49
N ARG A 207 -9.51 -12.35 6.21
CA ARG A 207 -10.27 -13.12 7.20
C ARG A 207 -11.28 -14.05 6.56
N ARG A 208 -11.78 -13.65 5.40
CA ARG A 208 -12.75 -14.37 4.58
C ARG A 208 -12.59 -13.88 3.15
N ALA A 209 -12.70 -14.78 2.20
CA ALA A 209 -12.88 -14.45 0.80
C ALA A 209 -14.06 -15.28 0.28
N ASP A 210 -14.78 -14.76 -0.71
CA ASP A 210 -15.78 -15.54 -1.43
C ASP A 210 -15.29 -15.93 -2.84
N PRO A 211 -15.95 -16.89 -3.50
CA PRO A 211 -15.63 -17.28 -4.88
C PRO A 211 -15.79 -16.17 -5.92
N GLN A 212 -16.28 -14.99 -5.56
CA GLN A 212 -16.43 -13.82 -6.42
C GLN A 212 -15.25 -12.85 -6.26
N GLY A 213 -14.30 -13.15 -5.37
CA GLY A 213 -13.09 -12.36 -5.15
C GLY A 213 -13.26 -11.31 -4.05
N ASP A 214 -14.45 -11.18 -3.47
CA ASP A 214 -14.68 -10.24 -2.38
C ASP A 214 -13.98 -10.76 -1.11
N ALA A 215 -13.03 -9.97 -0.62
CA ALA A 215 -12.22 -10.31 0.54
C ALA A 215 -12.47 -9.34 1.71
N VAL A 216 -12.63 -9.89 2.90
CA VAL A 216 -12.75 -9.15 4.15
C VAL A 216 -11.39 -9.11 4.83
N ILE A 217 -10.78 -7.92 4.83
CA ILE A 217 -9.57 -7.60 5.59
C ILE A 217 -10.00 -7.03 6.97
N ALA A 218 -9.24 -7.26 8.04
CA ALA A 218 -9.64 -6.84 9.38
C ALA A 218 -9.62 -5.30 9.53
N ARG A 219 -10.34 -4.80 10.54
CA ARG A 219 -10.38 -3.36 10.84
C ARG A 219 -9.00 -2.87 11.29
N GLY A 220 -8.55 -1.76 10.70
CA GLY A 220 -7.28 -1.11 11.07
C GLY A 220 -6.07 -1.63 10.29
N GLU A 221 -6.27 -2.61 9.42
CA GLU A 221 -5.24 -3.13 8.53
C GLU A 221 -5.09 -2.26 7.29
N GLN A 222 -3.86 -2.13 6.82
CA GLN A 222 -3.54 -1.29 5.68
C GLN A 222 -3.74 -2.08 4.39
N VAL A 223 -4.72 -1.64 3.61
CA VAL A 223 -5.04 -2.23 2.32
C VAL A 223 -4.08 -1.68 1.27
N ILE A 224 -3.46 -2.58 0.51
CA ILE A 224 -2.64 -2.22 -0.64
C ILE A 224 -3.59 -1.69 -1.73
N PRO A 225 -3.49 -0.43 -2.17
CA PRO A 225 -4.29 0.07 -3.28
C PRO A 225 -3.94 -0.75 -4.54
N ALA A 226 -4.89 -1.51 -5.08
CA ALA A 226 -4.63 -2.52 -6.10
C ALA A 226 -5.61 -2.38 -7.28
N ALA A 227 -5.35 -1.42 -8.17
CA ALA A 227 -6.06 -1.35 -9.46
C ALA A 227 -5.24 -1.96 -10.62
N TYR A 228 -3.93 -2.23 -10.41
CA TYR A 228 -2.98 -2.65 -11.46
C TYR A 228 -1.95 -3.68 -10.96
N ILE A 229 -2.33 -4.50 -9.98
CA ILE A 229 -1.43 -5.43 -9.28
C ILE A 229 -2.12 -6.79 -9.24
N ASP A 230 -1.36 -7.87 -9.45
CA ASP A 230 -1.87 -9.22 -9.25
C ASP A 230 -2.01 -9.50 -7.75
N VAL A 231 -3.23 -9.59 -7.24
CA VAL A 231 -3.48 -9.79 -5.80
C VAL A 231 -3.68 -11.26 -5.52
N LEU A 232 -2.79 -11.87 -4.73
CA LEU A 232 -2.96 -13.21 -4.17
C LEU A 232 -3.50 -13.07 -2.75
N THR A 233 -4.75 -13.49 -2.57
CA THR A 233 -5.41 -13.44 -1.26
C THR A 233 -5.47 -14.82 -0.63
N VAL A 234 -5.04 -15.01 0.61
CA VAL A 234 -5.31 -16.24 1.38
C VAL A 234 -6.41 -15.98 2.40
N ALA A 235 -7.42 -16.86 2.47
CA ALA A 235 -8.46 -16.84 3.49
C ALA A 235 -8.74 -18.25 4.06
N PRO A 236 -9.15 -18.36 5.34
CA PRO A 236 -9.70 -19.60 5.89
C PRO A 236 -11.00 -19.99 5.17
N SER A 237 -11.19 -21.27 4.84
CA SER A 237 -12.45 -21.79 4.29
C SER A 237 -13.52 -21.95 5.38
N GLU A 238 -14.77 -21.59 5.10
CA GLU A 238 -15.89 -21.73 6.06
C GLU A 238 -16.44 -23.18 6.16
N ASP A 239 -15.98 -24.12 5.31
CA ASP A 239 -16.50 -25.49 5.22
C ASP A 239 -15.67 -26.59 5.94
N ALA A 240 -14.69 -26.24 6.78
CA ALA A 240 -13.89 -27.24 7.50
C ALA A 240 -14.55 -27.70 8.83
N GLY A 241 -15.72 -28.34 8.72
CA GLY A 241 -16.29 -29.13 9.81
C GLY A 241 -15.47 -30.40 10.05
N ALA A 242 -14.86 -30.51 11.24
CA ALA A 242 -14.28 -31.71 11.85
C ALA A 242 -13.28 -32.54 11.01
N ALA A 243 -12.05 -32.59 11.53
CA ALA A 243 -10.97 -33.54 11.24
C ALA A 243 -10.02 -33.24 10.05
N THR A 244 -8.73 -33.26 10.40
CA THR A 244 -7.56 -33.54 9.55
C THR A 244 -7.13 -32.45 8.55
N GLU A 245 -6.04 -31.76 8.89
CA GLU A 245 -4.87 -31.45 8.02
C GLU A 245 -5.09 -30.86 6.60
N ARG A 246 -6.27 -30.35 6.27
CA ARG A 246 -6.57 -29.71 4.99
C ARG A 246 -6.92 -28.24 5.21
N TYR A 247 -5.88 -27.41 5.34
CA TYR A 247 -5.98 -25.98 5.09
C TYR A 247 -6.24 -25.77 3.59
N LEU A 248 -7.50 -25.86 3.18
CA LEU A 248 -7.92 -25.43 1.85
C LEU A 248 -8.04 -23.91 1.88
N GLU A 249 -6.94 -23.25 1.53
CA GLU A 249 -6.84 -21.83 1.30
C GLU A 249 -7.50 -21.52 -0.05
N SER A 250 -8.66 -20.88 -0.04
CA SER A 250 -9.22 -20.33 -1.28
C SER A 250 -8.37 -19.13 -1.66
N ILE A 251 -7.54 -19.26 -2.71
CA ILE A 251 -6.73 -18.15 -3.18
C ILE A 251 -7.41 -17.48 -4.35
N SER A 252 -7.86 -16.26 -4.11
CA SER A 252 -8.35 -15.38 -5.17
C SER A 252 -7.15 -14.66 -5.76
N VAL A 253 -6.77 -15.05 -6.98
CA VAL A 253 -5.83 -14.29 -7.80
C VAL A 253 -6.63 -13.32 -8.64
N HIS A 254 -6.41 -12.03 -8.44
CA HIS A 254 -6.92 -11.01 -9.35
C HIS A 254 -5.85 -10.75 -10.40
N THR A 255 -5.95 -11.40 -11.56
CA THR A 255 -5.01 -11.11 -12.66
C THR A 255 -5.63 -10.24 -13.73
N ARG A 256 -4.77 -9.42 -14.33
CA ARG A 256 -5.01 -8.88 -15.67
C ARG A 256 -4.85 -9.96 -16.74
#